data_AF-A0A233V1S7-F1
#
_entry.id   AF-A0A233V1S7-F1
#
_cell.length_a   1.000
_cell.length_b   1.000
_cell.length_c   1.000
_cell.angle_alpha   90.00
_cell.angle_beta   90.00
_cell.angle_gamma   90.00
#
_symmetry.space_group_name_H-M   'P 1'
#
loop_
_entity.id
_entity.type
_entity.pdbx_description
1 polymer ?
#
loop_
_entity_poly.entity_id
_entity_poly.type
_entity_poly.pdbx_seq_one_letter_code
_entity_poly.pdbx_strand_id
1 'polypeptide(L)'
;MLKNIEKYTFILGIIIFVISYILPVDLLNKFTELKPLGISTIFICPILGIIGLISSIKRKSILFVFLNLLLVLSFPITMFIGNLLFK
;
A
#
# COMPACT_ATOMS: atom_id res chain seq x y z
N MET A 1 22.79 -10.25 0.99
CA MET A 1 22.15 -10.70 -0.27
C MET A 1 20.81 -10.01 -0.57
N LEU A 2 20.14 -9.33 0.36
CA LEU A 2 18.99 -8.48 0.02
C LEU A 2 19.42 -7.03 -0.26
N LYS A 3 19.98 -6.77 -1.45
CA LYS A 3 20.14 -5.39 -1.94
C LYS A 3 18.75 -4.87 -2.36
N ASN A 4 18.42 -3.64 -1.95
CA ASN A 4 17.22 -2.90 -2.40
C ASN A 4 15.86 -3.43 -1.91
N ILE A 5 15.77 -3.95 -0.67
CA ILE A 5 14.49 -4.38 -0.07
C ILE A 5 13.42 -3.29 -0.21
N GLU A 6 13.79 -2.04 0.05
CA GLU A 6 12.92 -0.88 -0.02
C GLU A 6 12.28 -0.67 -1.39
N LYS A 7 12.97 -1.06 -2.47
CA LYS A 7 12.45 -0.99 -3.82
C LYS A 7 11.48 -2.15 -4.06
N TYR A 8 11.86 -3.35 -3.64
CA TYR A 8 11.02 -4.53 -3.84
C TYR A 8 9.72 -4.43 -3.05
N THR A 9 9.76 -4.06 -1.77
CA THR A 9 8.56 -3.89 -0.93
C THR A 9 7.64 -2.83 -1.49
N PHE A 10 8.20 -1.71 -1.98
CA PHE A 10 7.41 -0.66 -2.60
C PHE A 10 6.71 -1.14 -3.88
N ILE A 11 7.45 -1.77 -4.80
CA ILE A 11 6.88 -2.32 -6.05
C ILE A 11 5.81 -3.36 -5.75
N LEU A 12 6.05 -4.27 -4.81
CA LEU A 12 5.09 -5.30 -4.40
C LEU A 12 3.81 -4.67 -3.82
N GLY A 13 3.96 -3.62 -2.99
CA GLY A 13 2.84 -2.87 -2.46
C GLY A 13 1.99 -2.21 -3.54
N ILE A 14 2.64 -1.58 -4.53
CA ILE A 14 1.95 -0.98 -5.69
C ILE A 14 1.21 -2.03 -6.51
N ILE A 15 1.84 -3.18 -6.78
CA ILE A 15 1.19 -4.27 -7.54
C ILE A 15 -0.07 -4.75 -6.79
N ILE A 16 0.03 -4.99 -5.49
CA ILE A 16 -1.12 -5.43 -4.68
C ILE A 16 -2.21 -4.36 -4.66
N PHE A 17 -1.84 -3.09 -4.51
CA PHE A 17 -2.78 -1.98 -4.54
C PHE A 17 -3.55 -1.91 -5.86
N VAL A 18 -2.85 -2.01 -7.00
CA VAL A 18 -3.46 -1.95 -8.34
C VAL A 18 -4.37 -3.16 -8.58
N ILE A 19 -3.91 -4.37 -8.26
CA ILE A 19 -4.75 -5.59 -8.37
C ILE A 19 -6.01 -5.42 -7.53
N SER A 20 -5.85 -4.94 -6.30
CA SER A 20 -6.93 -4.74 -5.34
C SER A 20 -7.94 -3.69 -5.78
N TYR A 21 -7.51 -2.68 -6.54
CA TYR A 21 -8.39 -1.69 -7.16
C TYR A 21 -9.21 -2.25 -8.33
N ILE A 22 -8.66 -3.18 -9.09
CA ILE A 22 -9.33 -3.81 -10.25
C ILE A 22 -10.30 -4.92 -9.81
N LEU A 23 -10.03 -5.56 -8.68
CA LEU A 23 -10.85 -6.66 -8.17
C LEU A 23 -12.29 -6.21 -7.89
N PRO A 24 -13.29 -7.07 -8.18
CA PRO A 24 -14.68 -6.74 -7.93
C PRO A 24 -14.95 -6.57 -6.43
N VAL A 25 -15.77 -5.58 -6.09
CA VAL A 25 -16.02 -5.17 -4.70
C VAL A 25 -16.67 -6.26 -3.86
N ASP A 26 -17.43 -7.15 -4.49
CA ASP A 26 -18.20 -8.23 -3.91
C ASP A 26 -17.41 -9.55 -3.77
N LEU A 27 -16.20 -9.61 -4.31
CA LEU A 27 -15.34 -10.81 -4.30
C LEU A 27 -15.19 -11.42 -2.90
N LEU A 28 -15.05 -10.55 -1.90
CA LEU A 28 -14.74 -10.95 -0.53
C LEU A 28 -15.96 -10.96 0.38
N ASN A 29 -17.16 -10.64 -0.10
CA ASN A 29 -18.37 -10.59 0.73
C ASN A 29 -18.72 -11.91 1.42
N LYS A 30 -18.23 -13.05 0.89
CA LYS A 30 -18.38 -14.38 1.52
C LYS A 30 -17.46 -14.60 2.73
N PHE A 31 -16.41 -13.80 2.87
CA PHE A 31 -15.37 -13.97 3.88
C PHE A 31 -15.30 -12.77 4.85
N THR A 32 -15.47 -11.55 4.33
CA THR A 32 -15.35 -10.30 5.08
C THR A 32 -16.25 -9.21 4.52
N GLU A 33 -16.67 -8.26 5.35
CA GLU A 33 -17.38 -7.05 4.91
C GLU A 33 -16.46 -5.99 4.29
N LEU A 34 -15.14 -6.23 4.30
CA LEU A 34 -14.16 -5.32 3.74
C LEU A 34 -14.01 -5.51 2.23
N LYS A 35 -14.11 -4.41 1.49
CA LYS A 35 -13.78 -4.37 0.07
C LYS A 35 -12.30 -4.78 -0.14
N PRO A 36 -11.94 -5.42 -1.25
CA PRO A 36 -10.55 -5.76 -1.55
C PRO A 36 -9.58 -4.58 -1.35
N LEU A 37 -9.94 -3.41 -1.89
CA LEU A 37 -9.16 -2.17 -1.76
C LEU A 37 -8.94 -1.74 -0.31
N GLY A 38 -9.94 -1.96 0.56
CA GLY A 38 -9.82 -1.70 2.00
C GLY A 38 -8.80 -2.63 2.65
N ILE A 39 -8.84 -3.93 2.35
CA ILE A 39 -7.90 -4.90 2.92
C ILE A 39 -6.46 -4.60 2.52
N SER A 40 -6.23 -4.31 1.24
CA SER A 40 -4.88 -4.03 0.75
C SER A 40 -4.30 -2.76 1.37
N THR A 41 -5.09 -1.69 1.51
CA THR A 41 -4.61 -0.40 2.01
C THR A 41 -4.57 -0.28 3.53
N ILE A 42 -5.44 -0.99 4.26
CA ILE A 42 -5.46 -1.00 5.73
C ILE A 42 -4.38 -1.93 6.30
N PHE A 43 -4.10 -3.05 5.64
CA PHE A 43 -3.20 -4.07 6.18
C PHE A 43 -1.94 -4.25 5.33
N ILE A 44 -2.08 -4.65 4.07
CA ILE A 44 -0.95 -5.15 3.27
C ILE A 44 0.05 -4.03 2.92
N CYS A 45 -0.46 -2.91 2.41
CA CYS A 45 0.36 -1.75 2.02
C CYS A 45 1.09 -1.14 3.22
N PRO A 46 0.46 -0.94 4.39
CA PRO A 46 1.17 -0.52 5.60
C PRO A 46 2.27 -1.47 6.04
N ILE A 47 2.02 -2.78 6.04
CA ILE A 47 3.04 -3.77 6.43
C ILE A 47 4.25 -3.69 5.48
N LEU A 48 4.01 -3.72 4.15
CA LEU A 48 5.07 -3.61 3.15
C LEU A 48 5.80 -2.27 3.21
N GLY A 49 5.04 -1.19 3.39
CA GLY A 49 5.56 0.17 3.55
C GLY A 49 6.45 0.30 4.77
N ILE A 50 6.08 -0.23 5.93
CA ILE A 50 6.91 -0.20 7.14
C ILE A 50 8.23 -0.96 6.91
N ILE A 51 8.18 -2.17 6.33
CA ILE A 51 9.38 -2.97 6.03
C ILE A 51 10.31 -2.17 5.08
N GLY A 52 9.74 -1.57 4.04
CA GLY A 52 10.47 -0.76 3.09
C GLY A 52 11.03 0.53 3.69
N LEU A 53 10.28 1.17 4.59
CA LEU A 53 10.68 2.39 5.30
C LEU A 53 11.92 2.12 6.16
N ILE A 54 11.89 1.05 6.96
CA ILE A 54 13.02 0.64 7.80
C ILE A 54 14.27 0.37 6.96
N SER A 55 14.13 -0.33 5.82
CA SER A 55 15.27 -0.56 4.91
C SER A 55 15.78 0.75 4.28
N SER A 56 14.88 1.64 3.88
CA SER A 56 15.19 2.92 3.23
C SER A 56 15.99 3.85 4.15
N ILE A 57 15.60 3.92 5.43
CA ILE A 57 16.29 4.71 6.45
C ILE A 57 17.71 4.16 6.65
N LYS A 58 17.86 2.84 6.79
CA LYS A 58 19.19 2.19 6.94
C LYS A 58 20.12 2.47 5.76
N ARG A 59 19.58 2.59 4.55
CA ARG A 59 20.34 2.88 3.32
C ARG A 59 20.43 4.36 2.97
N LYS A 60 19.86 5.25 3.80
CA LYS A 60 19.80 6.71 3.56
C LYS A 60 19.16 7.09 2.21
N SER A 61 18.24 6.27 1.70
CA SER A 61 17.55 6.57 0.44
C SER A 61 16.31 7.41 0.69
N ILE A 62 16.45 8.74 0.58
CA ILE A 62 15.37 9.69 0.87
C ILE A 62 14.13 9.45 0.00
N LEU A 63 14.34 9.08 -1.27
CA LEU A 63 13.27 8.78 -2.22
C LEU A 63 12.43 7.59 -1.74
N PHE A 64 13.07 6.49 -1.36
CA PHE A 64 12.33 5.31 -0.89
C PHE A 64 11.76 5.47 0.52
N VAL A 65 12.31 6.36 1.36
CA VAL A 65 11.64 6.77 2.60
C VAL A 65 10.29 7.41 2.27
N PHE A 66 10.28 8.39 1.36
CA PHE A 66 9.05 9.08 0.96
C PHE A 66 8.04 8.14 0.29
N LEU A 67 8.49 7.31 -0.67
CA LEU A 67 7.63 6.37 -1.38
C LEU A 67 7.02 5.31 -0.45
N ASN A 68 7.81 4.73 0.45
CA ASN A 68 7.28 3.76 1.41
C ASN A 68 6.38 4.42 2.46
N LEU A 69 6.62 5.68 2.82
CA LEU A 69 5.72 6.44 3.69
C LEU A 69 4.36 6.67 3.01
N LEU A 70 4.33 7.03 1.73
CA LEU A 70 3.09 7.13 0.96
C LEU A 70 2.35 5.79 0.90
N LEU A 71 3.08 4.68 0.79
CA LEU A 71 2.50 3.34 0.80
C LEU A 71 1.84 3.01 2.16
N VAL A 72 2.47 3.41 3.26
CA VAL A 72 1.87 3.32 4.61
C VAL A 72 0.61 4.16 4.72
N LEU A 73 0.61 5.37 4.14
CA LEU A 73 -0.52 6.28 4.14
C LEU A 73 -1.52 6.00 3.01
N SER A 74 -1.43 4.85 2.34
CA SER A 74 -2.29 4.54 1.18
C SER A 74 -3.78 4.59 1.52
N PHE A 75 -4.20 4.07 2.68
CA PHE A 75 -5.61 4.12 3.10
C PHE A 75 -6.15 5.54 3.30
N PRO A 76 -5.56 6.41 4.14
CA PRO A 76 -6.06 7.78 4.29
C PRO A 76 -6.00 8.56 2.97
N ILE A 77 -5.00 8.30 2.11
CA ILE A 77 -4.92 8.93 0.78
C ILE A 77 -6.08 8.50 -0.11
N THR A 78 -6.36 7.19 -0.23
CA THR A 78 -7.46 6.71 -1.07
C THR A 78 -8.82 7.15 -0.55
N MET A 79 -9.01 7.15 0.77
CA MET A 79 -10.22 7.66 1.40
C MET A 79 -10.43 9.14 1.10
N PHE A 80 -9.37 9.94 1.23
CA PHE A 80 -9.41 11.38 0.94
C PHE A 80 -9.75 11.66 -0.54
N ILE A 81 -9.09 10.96 -1.47
CA ILE A 81 -9.36 11.07 -2.91
C ILE A 81 -10.80 10.67 -3.24
N GLY A 82 -11.28 9.55 -2.68
CA GLY A 82 -12.65 9.10 -2.87
C GLY A 82 -13.67 10.14 -2.41
N ASN A 83 -13.44 10.74 -1.24
CA ASN A 83 -14.31 11.79 -0.71
C ASN A 83 -14.25 13.11 -1.51
N LEU A 84 -13.17 13.38 -2.26
CA LEU A 84 -13.09 14.54 -3.13
C LEU A 84 -13.78 14.32 -4.48
N LEU A 85 -13.68 13.11 -5.04
CA LEU A 85 -14.20 12.79 -6.38
C LEU A 85 -15.70 12.46 -6.38
N PHE A 86 -16.20 11.85 -5.32
CA PHE A 86 -17.59 11.37 -5.21
C PHE A 86 -18.42 12.18 -4.23
N LYS A 87 -18.01 13.42 -3.97
CA LYS A 87 -18.76 14.37 -3.15
C LYS A 87 -19.98 14.92 -3.88
#